data_AF-A0A0S7BX86-F1
#
_entry.id   AF-A0A0S7BX86-F1
#
_cell.length_a   1.000
_cell.length_b   1.000
_cell.length_c   1.000
_cell.angle_alpha   90.00
_cell.angle_beta   90.00
_cell.angle_gamma   90.00
#
_symmetry.space_group_name_H-M   'P 1'
#
loop_
_entity.id
_entity.type
_entity.pdbx_description
1 polymer ?
#
loop_
_entity_poly.entity_id
_entity_poly.type
_entity_poly.pdbx_seq_one_letter_code
_entity_poly.pdbx_strand_id
1 'polypeptide(L)' 'MSNREIKKFDAVIKAYGKKIAGNKKASEKLLKDIGVITEKGNVRKPYKELCTVSDKD' A
#
# COMPACT_ATOMS: atom_id res chain seq x y z
N MET A 1 -15.03 -6.68 -16.80
CA MET A 1 -15.04 -5.21 -16.68
C MET A 1 -14.75 -4.60 -18.04
N SER A 2 -15.57 -3.66 -18.47
CA SER A 2 -15.35 -2.85 -19.66
C SER A 2 -14.23 -1.82 -19.44
N ASN A 3 -13.63 -1.33 -20.52
CA ASN A 3 -12.64 -0.24 -20.45
C ASN A 3 -13.15 1.01 -19.71
N ARG A 4 -14.45 1.29 -19.77
CA ARG A 4 -15.05 2.42 -19.06
C ARG A 4 -15.06 2.19 -17.55
N GLU A 5 -15.35 0.97 -17.10
CA GLU A 5 -15.35 0.61 -15.68
C GLU A 5 -13.93 0.61 -15.11
N ILE A 6 -12.95 0.11 -15.88
CA ILE A 6 -11.53 0.14 -15.49
C ILE A 6 -11.05 1.58 -15.28
N LYS A 7 -11.37 2.50 -16.21
CA LYS A 7 -10.99 3.92 -16.08
C LYS A 7 -11.63 4.60 -14.87
N LYS A 8 -12.88 4.28 -14.57
CA LYS A 8 -13.55 4.79 -13.36
C LYS A 8 -12.86 4.28 -12.10
N PHE A 9 -12.53 2.99 -12.07
CA PHE A 9 -11.86 2.37 -10.94
C PHE A 9 -10.44 2.93 -10.71
N ASP A 10 -9.67 3.12 -11.78
CA ASP A 10 -8.35 3.78 -11.74
C ASP A 10 -8.42 5.20 -11.15
N ALA A 11 -9.41 5.98 -11.58
CA ALA A 11 -9.62 7.34 -11.04
C ALA A 11 -9.89 7.33 -9.53
N VAL A 12 -10.68 6.37 -9.04
CA VAL A 12 -10.98 6.20 -7.61
C VAL A 12 -9.71 5.82 -6.84
N ILE A 13 -8.94 4.85 -7.33
CA ILE A 13 -7.68 4.44 -6.69
C ILE A 13 -6.71 5.63 -6.59
N LYS A 14 -6.54 6.39 -7.66
CA LYS A 14 -5.65 7.56 -7.69
C LYS A 14 -6.10 8.64 -6.71
N ALA A 15 -7.39 8.94 -6.64
CA ALA A 15 -7.93 9.92 -5.70
C ALA A 15 -7.72 9.47 -4.24
N TYR A 16 -7.98 8.19 -3.94
CA TYR A 16 -7.76 7.62 -2.61
C TYR A 16 -6.27 7.63 -2.23
N GLY A 17 -5.40 7.22 -3.14
CA GLY A 17 -3.95 7.25 -2.95
C GLY A 17 -3.42 8.65 -2.64
N LYS A 18 -3.86 9.68 -3.37
CA LYS A 18 -3.49 11.08 -3.09
C LYS A 18 -3.91 11.55 -1.69
N LYS A 19 -5.12 11.17 -1.25
CA LYS A 19 -5.64 11.52 0.08
C LYS A 19 -4.81 10.92 1.22
N ILE A 20 -4.26 9.73 1.00
CA ILE A 20 -3.52 8.99 2.02
C ILE A 20 -2.05 9.38 2.02
N ALA A 21 -1.43 9.52 0.85
CA ALA A 21 0.01 9.78 0.72
C ALA A 21 0.51 11.00 1.52
N GLY A 22 -0.32 12.05 1.64
CA GLY A 22 0.01 13.25 2.42
C GLY A 22 -0.28 13.15 3.92
N ASN A 23 -0.85 12.04 4.41
CA ASN A 23 -1.27 11.87 5.79
C ASN A 23 -0.65 10.59 6.38
N LYS A 24 0.41 10.78 7.16
CA LYS A 24 1.15 9.69 7.82
C LYS A 24 0.24 8.72 8.59
N LYS A 25 -0.71 9.23 9.38
CA LYS A 25 -1.63 8.40 10.18
C LYS A 25 -2.56 7.57 9.30
N ALA A 26 -3.05 8.15 8.21
CA ALA A 26 -3.88 7.43 7.25
C ALA A 26 -3.08 6.35 6.50
N SER A 27 -1.84 6.64 6.12
CA SER A 27 -0.93 5.69 5.49
C SER A 27 -0.59 4.51 6.42
N GLU A 28 -0.22 4.80 7.67
CA GLU A 28 0.05 3.76 8.66
C GLU A 28 -1.17 2.88 8.92
N LYS A 29 -2.36 3.49 9.03
CA LYS A 29 -3.61 2.73 9.19
C LYS A 29 -3.84 1.81 7.99
N LEU A 30 -3.73 2.31 6.77
CA LEU A 30 -3.89 1.48 5.56
C LEU A 30 -2.91 0.30 5.58
N LEU A 31 -1.64 0.55 5.89
CA LEU A 31 -0.60 -0.49 5.92
C LEU A 31 -0.85 -1.55 6.99
N LYS A 32 -1.47 -1.19 8.12
CA LYS A 32 -1.94 -2.14 9.14
C LYS A 32 -3.14 -2.94 8.66
N ASP A 33 -4.14 -2.26 8.10
CA ASP A 33 -5.40 -2.86 7.62
C ASP A 33 -5.13 -3.91 6.53
N ILE A 34 -4.19 -3.64 5.61
CA ILE A 34 -3.78 -4.61 4.57
C ILE A 34 -2.73 -5.63 5.04
N GLY A 35 -2.31 -5.55 6.31
CA GLY A 35 -1.39 -6.51 6.93
C GLY A 35 0.09 -6.38 6.51
N VAL A 36 0.51 -5.26 5.92
CA VAL A 36 1.92 -5.02 5.57
C VAL A 36 2.75 -4.75 6.82
N ILE A 37 2.23 -3.94 7.74
CA ILE A 37 2.85 -3.67 9.04
C ILE A 37 2.01 -4.22 10.19
N THR A 38 2.63 -4.38 11.35
CA THR A 38 1.99 -4.78 12.61
C THR A 38 1.34 -3.58 13.28
N GLU A 39 0.49 -3.81 14.28
CA GLU A 39 -0.07 -2.74 15.11
C GLU A 39 1.00 -1.86 15.77
N LYS A 40 2.18 -2.43 16.02
CA LYS A 40 3.35 -1.73 16.58
C LYS A 40 4.17 -0.97 15.52
N GLY A 41 3.80 -1.05 14.23
CA GLY A 41 4.48 -0.36 13.13
C GLY A 41 5.61 -1.15 12.45
N ASN A 42 5.94 -2.36 12.93
CA ASN A 42 6.97 -3.20 12.32
C ASN A 42 6.46 -3.89 11.05
N VAL A 43 7.27 -4.01 10.00
CA VAL A 43 6.95 -4.76 8.78
C VAL A 43 6.75 -6.25 9.10
N ARG A 44 5.70 -6.88 8.56
CA ARG A 44 5.45 -8.31 8.75
C ARG A 44 6.46 -9.16 7.97
N LYS A 45 6.78 -10.34 8.49
CA LYS A 45 7.76 -11.28 7.90
C LYS A 45 7.61 -11.49 6.38
N PRO A 46 6.40 -11.72 5.82
CA PRO A 46 6.24 -11.94 4.38
C PRO A 46 6.66 -10.73 3.52
N TYR A 47 6.50 -9.51 4.06
CA TYR A 47 6.89 -8.28 3.37
C TYR A 47 8.33 -7.87 3.64
N LYS A 48 8.92 -8.38 4.73
CA LYS A 48 10.32 -8.12 5.06
C LYS A 48 11.26 -8.68 4.00
N GLU A 49 10.95 -9.87 3.48
CA GLU A 49 11.70 -10.55 2.42
C GLU A 49 11.52 -9.88 1.04
N LEU A 50 10.39 -9.19 0.81
CA LEU A 50 10.15 -8.42 -0.41
C LEU A 50 10.91 -7.08 -0.45
N CYS A 51 11.21 -6.52 0.72
CA CYS A 51 11.88 -5.22 0.86
C CYS A 51 13.38 -5.33 1.11
N THR A 52 13.92 -6.53 1.27
CA THR A 52 15.36 -6.78 1.16
C THR A 52 15.72 -6.81 -0.31
N VAL A 53 16.39 -5.76 -0.79
CA VAL A 53 17.14 -5.84 -2.04
C VAL A 53 18.11 -7.01 -1.87
N SER A 54 17.95 -8.08 -2.64
CA SER A 54 19.03 -9.06 -2.76
C SER A 54 20.17 -8.33 -3.44
N ASP A 55 21.18 -7.93 -2.67
CA ASP A 55 22.53 -7.77 -3.20
C ASP A 55 22.90 -9.15 -3.78
N LYS A 56 22.67 -9.29 -5.09
CA LYS A 56 23.20 -10.41 -5.86
C LYS A 56 24.66 -10.08 -6.09
N ASP A 57 25.53 -10.70 -5.29
CA ASP A 57 26.94 -10.88 -5.59
C ASP A 57 27.13 -11.63 -6.93
#